data_AF-A0A2T6B1K4-F1
#
_entry.id   AF-A0A2T6B1K4-F1
#
_cell.length_a   1.000
_cell.length_b   1.000
_cell.length_c   1.000
_cell.angle_alpha   90.00
_cell.angle_beta   90.00
_cell.angle_gamma   90.00
#
_symmetry.space_group_name_H-M   'P 1'
#
loop_
_entity.id
_entity.type
_entity.pdbx_description
1 polymer ?
#
loop_
_entity_poly.entity_id
_entity_poly.type
_entity_poly.pdbx_seq_one_letter_code
_entity_poly.pdbx_strand_id
1 'polypeptide(L)' 'MSARASRIDRNAALRAFVLDHIERHSLSAISALITLNFPPDLWVSRSSLSDWWQKNRHLHQKPATDSDT' A
#
# COMPACT_ATOMS: atom_id res chain seq x y z
N MET A 1 18.71 -6.08 -9.74
CA MET A 1 19.06 -5.41 -8.47
C MET A 1 17.91 -5.62 -7.50
N SER A 2 18.10 -6.40 -6.45
CA SER A 2 17.04 -6.75 -5.49
C SER A 2 16.42 -5.49 -4.90
N ALA A 3 15.19 -5.20 -5.32
CA ALA A 3 14.40 -4.11 -4.79
C ALA A 3 14.32 -4.29 -3.27
N ARG A 4 14.89 -3.35 -2.50
CA ARG A 4 14.74 -3.32 -1.06
C ARG A 4 13.23 -3.26 -0.80
N ALA A 5 12.64 -4.38 -0.39
CA ALA A 5 11.20 -4.48 -0.15
C ALA A 5 10.79 -3.33 0.76
N SER A 6 9.81 -2.53 0.32
CA SER A 6 9.36 -1.36 1.06
C SER A 6 8.85 -1.81 2.44
N ARG A 7 8.82 -0.90 3.42
CA ARG A 7 8.25 -1.21 4.74
C ARG A 7 6.81 -1.73 4.61
N ILE A 8 6.07 -1.23 3.63
CA ILE A 8 4.71 -1.69 3.29
C ILE A 8 4.73 -3.16 2.85
N ASP A 9 5.66 -3.56 1.97
CA ASP A 9 5.72 -4.95 1.48
C ASP A 9 6.18 -5.96 2.54
N ARG A 10 6.96 -5.51 3.52
CA ARG A 10 7.44 -6.35 4.63
C ARG A 10 6.36 -6.67 5.66
N ASN A 11 5.27 -5.92 5.68
CA ASN A 11 4.19 -6.11 6.62
C ASN A 11 2.87 -6.34 5.88
N ALA A 12 2.39 -7.57 5.87
CA ALA A 12 1.18 -7.97 5.17
C ALA A 12 -0.07 -7.20 5.66
N ALA A 13 -0.17 -6.92 6.96
CA ALA A 13 -1.29 -6.16 7.52
C ALA A 13 -1.26 -4.69 7.07
N LEU A 14 -0.08 -4.07 7.07
CA LEU A 14 0.11 -2.71 6.56
C LEU A 14 -0.19 -2.62 5.06
N ARG A 15 0.28 -3.60 4.27
CA ARG A 15 -0.03 -3.68 2.84
C ARG A 15 -1.53 -3.80 2.58
N ALA A 16 -2.20 -4.70 3.27
CA ALA A 16 -3.64 -4.89 3.14
C ALA A 16 -4.40 -3.61 3.54
N PHE A 17 -4.00 -2.96 4.64
CA PHE A 17 -4.58 -1.70 5.09
C PHE A 17 -4.46 -0.60 4.04
N VAL A 18 -3.27 -0.41 3.46
CA VAL A 18 -3.05 0.59 2.41
C VAL A 18 -3.90 0.28 1.18
N LEU A 19 -3.93 -0.97 0.71
CA LEU A 19 -4.73 -1.35 -0.46
C LEU A 19 -6.23 -1.14 -0.24
N ASP A 20 -6.77 -1.48 0.93
CA ASP A 20 -8.18 -1.27 1.24
C ASP A 20 -8.57 0.22 1.28
N HIS A 21 -7.66 1.10 1.72
CA HIS A 21 -7.95 2.52 1.92
C HIS A 21 -7.56 3.41 0.74
N ILE A 22 -6.71 2.96 -0.19
CA ILE A 22 -6.17 3.80 -1.27
C ILE A 22 -7.20 4.24 -2.31
N GLU A 23 -8.32 3.53 -2.41
CA GLU A 23 -9.44 3.93 -3.27
C GLU A 23 -10.35 4.99 -2.64
N ARG A 24 -10.44 5.01 -1.30
CA ARG A 24 -11.41 5.82 -0.56
C ARG A 24 -10.78 7.05 0.12
N HIS A 25 -9.46 7.04 0.28
CA HIS A 25 -8.73 8.07 1.02
C HIS A 25 -7.52 8.60 0.24
N SER A 26 -7.19 9.87 0.48
CA SER A 26 -5.94 10.43 -0.03
C SER A 26 -4.72 9.84 0.68
N LEU A 27 -3.56 9.85 0.02
CA LEU A 27 -2.30 9.34 0.61
C LEU A 27 -1.94 10.02 1.94
N SER A 28 -2.28 11.30 2.10
CA SER A 28 -2.08 12.03 3.36
C SER A 28 -3.01 11.51 4.46
N ALA A 29 -4.29 11.23 4.14
CA ALA A 29 -5.24 10.66 5.08
C ALA A 29 -4.83 9.22 5.48
N ILE A 30 -4.36 8.41 4.53
CA ILE A 30 -3.86 7.05 4.79
C ILE A 30 -2.64 7.09 5.72
N SER A 31 -1.72 8.03 5.52
CA SER A 31 -0.57 8.21 6.41
C SER A 31 -1.02 8.51 7.85
N ALA A 32 -1.99 9.41 8.02
CA ALA A 32 -2.57 9.70 9.34
C ALA A 32 -3.29 8.47 9.95
N LEU A 33 -4.06 7.74 9.15
CA LEU A 33 -4.73 6.51 9.59
C LEU A 33 -3.73 5.42 10.01
N ILE A 34 -2.60 5.29 9.30
CA ILE A 34 -1.51 4.38 9.70
C ILE A 34 -0.96 4.80 11.06
N THR A 35 -0.73 6.11 11.28
CA THR A 35 -0.21 6.57 12.59
C THR A 35 -1.17 6.33 13.75
N LEU A 36 -2.48 6.26 13.49
CA LEU A 36 -3.51 5.97 14.49
C LEU A 36 -3.66 4.48 14.79
N ASN A 37 -3.44 3.60 13.80
CA ASN A 37 -3.76 2.17 13.92
C ASN A 37 -2.53 1.26 14.05
N PHE A 38 -1.33 1.75 13.73
CA PHE A 38 -0.10 0.94 13.72
C PHE A 38 0.98 1.52 14.64
N PRO A 39 1.85 0.66 15.21
CA PRO A 39 2.99 1.10 15.98
C PRO A 39 3.97 1.95 15.15
N PRO A 40 4.79 2.80 15.80
CA PRO A 40 5.68 3.75 15.12
C PRO A 40 6.69 3.13 14.15
N ASP A 41 7.10 1.88 14.38
CA ASP A 41 7.99 1.15 13.47
C ASP A 41 7.38 0.94 12.07
N LEU A 42 6.05 0.93 11.99
CA LEU A 42 5.26 0.73 10.78
C LEU A 42 4.74 2.05 10.19
N TRP A 43 5.07 3.20 10.78
CA TRP A 43 4.65 4.48 10.23
C TRP A 43 5.27 4.71 8.86
N VAL A 44 4.43 5.24 7.96
CA VAL A 44 4.80 5.51 6.59
C VAL A 44 4.41 6.94 6.25
N SER A 45 5.37 7.70 5.74
CA SER A 45 5.12 9.06 5.27
C SER A 45 4.30 9.02 3.98
N ARG A 46 3.59 10.12 3.71
CA ARG A 46 2.88 10.33 2.44
C ARG A 46 3.79 10.11 1.22
N SER A 47 5.02 10.59 1.24
CA SER A 47 5.95 10.43 0.11
C SER A 47 6.32 8.96 -0.12
N SER A 48 6.60 8.21 0.94
CA SER A 48 6.87 6.76 0.84
C SER A 48 5.65 5.98 0.35
N LEU A 49 4.44 6.37 0.76
CA LEU A 49 3.19 5.81 0.22
C LEU A 49 3.03 6.11 -1.27
N SER A 50 3.34 7.34 -1.71
CA SER A 50 3.28 7.75 -3.12
C SER A 50 4.26 6.96 -3.99
N ASP A 51 5.51 6.85 -3.56
CA ASP A 51 6.55 6.10 -4.28
C ASP A 51 6.20 4.61 -4.36
N TRP A 52 5.70 4.05 -3.26
CA TRP A 52 5.25 2.66 -3.24
C TRP A 52 4.05 2.45 -4.17
N TRP A 53 3.05 3.32 -4.10
CA TRP A 53 1.84 3.21 -4.91
C TRP A 53 2.17 3.30 -6.40
N GLN A 54 3.02 4.24 -6.81
CA GLN A 54 3.45 4.39 -8.20
C GLN A 54 4.11 3.12 -8.75
N LYS A 55 4.92 2.43 -7.93
CA LYS A 55 5.57 1.15 -8.30
C LYS A 55 4.60 -0.04 -8.30
N ASN A 56 3.54 0.04 -7.50
CA ASN A 56 2.64 -1.08 -7.22
C ASN A 56 1.23 -0.91 -7.81
N ARG A 57 0.99 0.07 -8.69
CA ARG A 57 -0.32 0.29 -9.32
C ARG A 57 -0.90 -0.97 -9.99
N HIS A 58 -0.03 -1.83 -10.51
CA HIS A 58 -0.42 -3.10 -11.13
C HIS A 58 -1.06 -4.09 -10.13
N LEU A 59 -0.78 -3.98 -8.82
CA LEU A 59 -1.41 -4.81 -7.80
C LEU A 59 -2.91 -4.55 -7.66
N HIS A 60 -3.35 -3.34 -8.01
CA HIS A 60 -4.77 -2.97 -8.04
C HIS A 60 -5.45 -3.34 -9.35
N GLN A 61 -4.67 -3.59 -10.40
CA GLN A 61 -5.16 -3.87 -11.74
C GLN A 61 -5.27 -5.35 -12.03
N LYS A 62 -5.29 -6.26 -11.04
CA LYS A 62 -5.53 -7.67 -11.36
C LYS A 62 -6.90 -7.76 -12.04
N PRO A 63 -6.96 -8.01 -13.36
CA PRO A 63 -8.22 -8.20 -14.03
C PRO A 63 -8.76 -9.52 -13.51
N ALA A 64 -10.07 -9.61 -13.39
CA ALA A 64 -10.75 -10.88 -13.45
C ALA A 64 -10.45 -11.51 -14.84
N THR A 65 -9.29 -12.15 -14.98
CA THR A 65 -9.00 -13.08 -16.07
C THR A 65 -8.98 -14.48 -15.48
N ASP A 66 -10.14 -14.86 -14.96
CA ASP A 66 -10.64 -16.22 -14.94
C ASP A 66 -12.10 -16.13 -15.37
N SER A 67 -12.34 -16.17 -16.67
CA SER A 67 -13.57 -16.68 -17.29
C SER A 67 -13.35 -16.84 -18.80
N ASP A 68 -13.49 -18.10 -19.22
CA ASP A 68 -13.80 -18.59 -20.57
C ASP A 68 -12.72 -18.56 -21.68
N THR A 69 -11.96 -19.66 -21.79
CA THR A 69 -12.13 -20.73 -22.80
C THR A 69 -10.97 -21.73 -22.73
#